data_AF-A0A357EV78-F1
#
_entry.id   AF-A0A357EV78-F1
#
_cell.length_a   1.000
_cell.length_b   1.000
_cell.length_c   1.000
_cell.angle_alpha   90.00
_cell.angle_beta   90.00
_cell.angle_gamma   90.00
#
_symmetry.space_group_name_H-M   'P 1'
#
loop_
_entity.id
_entity.type
_entity.pdbx_description
1 polymer ?
#
loop_
_entity_poly.entity_id
_entity_poly.type
_entity_poly.pdbx_seq_one_letter_code
_entity_poly.pdbx_strand_id
1 'polypeptide(L)'
;MAITFCWLCYTAQAQIGYQKDSLQIKVYTEIEYKGDRPSKIKVVKVFCDYCNEKQIQFISQEAWTISYQNRYGYREKIKNGKAKLAHYIRVNKEDFKKIQ
;
A
#
# COMPACT_ATOMS: atom_id res chain seq x y z
N MET A 1 37.72 9.30 36.15
CA MET A 1 37.67 8.33 35.03
C MET A 1 36.59 8.76 34.07
N ALA A 2 36.96 9.43 32.98
CA ALA A 2 36.05 9.81 31.91
C ALA A 2 36.64 9.25 30.62
N ILE A 3 36.11 8.11 30.16
CA ILE A 3 36.50 7.50 28.89
C ILE A 3 35.23 7.31 28.08
N THR A 4 35.00 8.31 27.23
CA THR A 4 34.62 8.16 25.81
C THR A 4 33.57 7.09 25.50
N PHE A 5 32.30 7.48 25.56
CA PHE A 5 31.20 6.80 24.89
C PHE A 5 30.67 7.69 23.75
N CYS A 6 31.50 7.90 22.72
CA CYS A 6 31.10 8.70 21.56
C CYS A 6 31.65 8.02 20.31
N TRP A 7 31.03 6.91 19.88
CA TRP A 7 31.40 6.22 18.63
C TRP A 7 30.27 5.34 18.05
N LEU A 8 29.03 5.85 18.06
CA LEU A 8 27.88 5.18 17.40
C LEU A 8 27.01 6.16 16.60
N CYS A 9 27.63 7.14 15.94
CA CYS A 9 26.95 8.04 15.00
C CYS A 9 27.46 7.87 13.56
N TYR A 10 27.85 6.65 13.17
CA TYR A 10 28.01 6.33 11.74
C TYR A 10 26.62 6.15 11.10
N THR A 11 26.04 7.29 10.77
CA THR A 11 25.31 7.54 9.53
C THR A 11 24.30 6.47 9.07
N ALA A 12 23.10 6.53 9.65
CA ALA A 12 21.89 6.00 9.02
C ALA A 12 21.53 6.80 7.74
N GLN A 13 22.33 6.73 6.68
CA GLN A 13 22.02 7.40 5.40
C GLN A 13 20.99 6.64 4.54
N ALA A 14 20.67 5.40 4.90
CA ALA A 14 19.76 4.55 4.13
C ALA A 14 18.33 5.13 4.01
N GLN A 15 17.89 5.93 4.97
CA GLN A 15 16.54 6.53 4.95
C GLN A 15 16.42 7.72 3.98
N ILE A 16 17.51 8.45 3.73
CA ILE A 16 17.51 9.67 2.90
C ILE A 16 17.28 9.33 1.41
N GLY A 17 17.79 8.18 0.94
CA GLY A 17 17.61 7.70 -0.44
C GLY A 17 16.28 6.99 -0.71
N TYR A 18 15.73 6.27 0.29
CA TYR A 18 14.54 5.42 0.09
C TYR A 18 13.32 6.17 -0.47
N GLN A 19 13.10 7.42 -0.04
CA GLN A 19 12.01 8.24 -0.59
C GLN A 19 12.26 8.66 -2.04
N LYS A 20 13.53 8.94 -2.40
CA LYS A 20 13.93 9.32 -3.76
C LYS A 20 13.74 8.16 -4.74
N ASP A 21 13.96 6.93 -4.29
CA ASP A 21 14.01 5.74 -5.15
C ASP A 21 12.66 5.01 -5.26
N SER A 22 11.62 5.50 -4.58
CA SER A 22 10.30 4.86 -4.55
C SER A 22 9.18 5.73 -5.08
N LEU A 23 8.18 5.10 -5.69
CA LEU A 23 6.88 5.70 -6.00
C LEU A 23 5.89 5.32 -4.92
N GLN A 24 4.95 6.22 -4.65
CA GLN A 24 3.81 5.96 -3.78
C GLN A 24 2.54 6.17 -4.59
N ILE A 25 1.82 5.07 -4.84
CA ILE A 25 0.62 5.07 -5.68
C ILE A 25 -0.59 4.89 -4.79
N LYS A 26 -1.55 5.82 -4.90
CA LYS A 26 -2.82 5.74 -4.17
C LYS A 26 -3.78 4.84 -4.93
N VAL A 27 -4.46 3.97 -4.19
CA VAL A 27 -5.47 3.06 -4.74
C VAL A 27 -6.71 3.08 -3.85
N TYR A 28 -7.88 3.17 -4.47
CA TYR A 28 -9.14 2.96 -3.78
C TYR A 28 -9.65 1.54 -4.02
N THR A 29 -10.01 0.87 -2.93
CA THR A 29 -10.73 -0.40 -2.95
C THR A 29 -12.05 -0.24 -2.23
N GLU A 30 -12.97 -1.16 -2.50
CA GLU A 30 -14.26 -1.22 -1.84
C GLU A 30 -14.55 -2.65 -1.40
N ILE A 31 -14.98 -2.81 -0.15
CA ILE A 31 -15.43 -4.07 0.42
C ILE A 31 -16.94 -3.98 0.66
N GLU A 32 -17.71 -4.87 0.05
CA GLU A 32 -19.15 -4.98 0.25
C GLU A 32 -19.44 -5.99 1.37
N TYR A 33 -20.23 -5.60 2.35
CA TYR A 33 -20.62 -6.42 3.51
C TYR A 33 -22.09 -6.79 3.44
N LYS A 34 -22.40 -8.06 3.72
CA LYS A 34 -23.74 -8.59 3.98
C LYS A 34 -23.76 -9.11 5.41
N GLY A 35 -24.39 -8.38 6.32
CA GLY A 35 -24.13 -8.57 7.74
C GLY A 35 -22.68 -8.18 8.09
N ASP A 36 -22.10 -8.91 9.03
CA ASP A 36 -20.68 -8.81 9.39
C ASP A 36 -19.74 -9.52 8.42
N ARG A 37 -20.26 -10.11 7.33
CA ARG A 37 -19.48 -10.91 6.39
C ARG A 37 -19.09 -10.12 5.14
N PRO A 38 -17.79 -10.04 4.81
CA PRO A 38 -17.34 -9.48 3.55
C PRO A 38 -17.77 -10.40 2.40
N SER A 39 -18.44 -9.83 1.41
CA SER A 39 -19.04 -10.56 0.27
C SER A 39 -18.28 -10.34 -1.03
N LYS A 40 -17.75 -9.13 -1.26
CA LYS A 40 -17.00 -8.78 -2.46
C LYS A 40 -15.95 -7.72 -2.15
N ILE A 41 -14.78 -7.84 -2.77
CA ILE A 41 -13.72 -6.83 -2.74
C ILE A 41 -13.43 -6.43 -4.17
N LYS A 42 -13.38 -5.13 -4.46
CA LYS A 42 -13.04 -4.60 -5.78
C LYS A 42 -12.05 -3.46 -5.68
N VAL A 43 -11.19 -3.35 -6.68
CA VAL A 43 -10.39 -2.15 -6.91
C VAL A 43 -11.26 -1.15 -7.66
N VAL A 44 -11.42 0.05 -7.11
CA VAL A 44 -12.29 1.10 -7.66
C VAL A 44 -11.50 2.04 -8.56
N LYS A 45 -10.30 2.45 -8.12
CA LYS A 45 -9.46 3.38 -8.86
C LYS A 45 -8.00 3.24 -8.45
N VAL A 46 -7.13 3.10 -9.43
CA VAL A 46 -5.68 3.28 -9.28
C VAL A 46 -5.34 4.70 -9.75
N PHE A 47 -4.69 5.49 -8.90
CA PHE A 47 -4.28 6.86 -9.25
C PHE A 47 -2.87 6.83 -9.83
N CYS A 48 -2.76 6.34 -11.06
CA CYS A 48 -1.50 6.30 -11.83
C CYS A 48 -1.78 6.51 -13.31
N ASP A 49 -1.74 7.77 -13.76
CA ASP A 49 -2.09 8.13 -15.14
C ASP A 49 -0.96 7.81 -16.14
N TYR A 50 0.22 7.46 -15.63
CA TYR A 50 1.42 7.11 -16.42
C TYR A 50 1.73 5.59 -16.44
N CYS A 51 0.90 4.78 -15.79
CA CYS A 51 1.11 3.33 -15.72
C CYS A 51 0.59 2.62 -16.96
N ASN A 52 1.31 1.59 -17.42
CA ASN A 52 0.80 0.65 -18.40
C ASN A 52 -0.17 -0.37 -17.76
N GLU A 53 -0.82 -1.21 -18.57
CA GLU A 53 -1.81 -2.16 -18.09
C GLU A 53 -1.25 -3.16 -17.07
N LYS A 54 -0.05 -3.73 -17.30
CA LYS A 54 0.56 -4.70 -16.36
C LYS A 54 0.93 -4.05 -15.03
N GLN A 55 1.40 -2.81 -15.05
CA GLN A 55 1.66 -2.00 -13.86
C GLN A 55 0.37 -1.72 -13.08
N ILE A 56 -0.71 -1.35 -13.77
CA ILE A 56 -2.03 -1.16 -13.15
C ILE A 56 -2.52 -2.48 -12.52
N GLN A 57 -2.37 -3.60 -13.21
CA GLN A 57 -2.76 -4.92 -12.69
C GLN A 57 -1.96 -5.30 -11.45
N PHE A 58 -0.64 -5.12 -11.45
CA PHE A 58 0.24 -5.35 -10.30
C PHE A 58 -0.23 -4.54 -9.08
N ILE A 59 -0.40 -3.23 -9.23
CA ILE A 59 -0.83 -2.33 -8.15
C ILE A 59 -2.25 -2.68 -7.67
N SER A 60 -3.15 -3.05 -8.60
CA SER A 60 -4.51 -3.48 -8.28
C SER A 60 -4.52 -4.76 -7.44
N GLN A 61 -3.68 -5.73 -7.79
CA GLN A 61 -3.59 -7.00 -7.09
C GLN A 61 -3.03 -6.82 -5.67
N GLU A 62 -2.01 -5.98 -5.51
CA GLU A 62 -1.46 -5.61 -4.20
C GLU A 62 -2.54 -4.93 -3.33
N ALA A 63 -3.24 -3.93 -3.87
CA ALA A 63 -4.31 -3.23 -3.13
C ALA A 63 -5.44 -4.18 -2.73
N TRP A 64 -5.84 -5.07 -3.63
CA TRP A 64 -6.84 -6.07 -3.37
C TRP A 64 -6.39 -7.04 -2.28
N THR A 65 -5.14 -7.48 -2.31
CA THR A 65 -4.56 -8.42 -1.32
C THR A 65 -4.55 -7.80 0.08
N ILE A 66 -4.11 -6.55 0.20
CA ILE A 66 -4.15 -5.80 1.45
C ILE A 66 -5.59 -5.66 1.96
N SER A 67 -6.53 -5.35 1.07
CA SER A 67 -7.96 -5.26 1.42
C SER A 67 -8.50 -6.60 1.90
N TYR A 68 -8.14 -7.68 1.23
CA TYR A 68 -8.55 -9.03 1.56
C TYR A 68 -8.04 -9.45 2.92
N GLN A 69 -6.76 -9.21 3.23
CA GLN A 69 -6.19 -9.52 4.54
C GLN A 69 -6.88 -8.75 5.68
N ASN A 70 -7.24 -7.49 5.44
CA ASN A 70 -7.85 -6.62 6.45
C ASN A 70 -9.39 -6.63 6.47
N ARG A 71 -10.04 -7.48 5.66
CA ARG A 71 -11.49 -7.44 5.41
C ARG A 71 -12.37 -7.58 6.65
N TYR A 72 -11.90 -8.20 7.73
CA TYR A 72 -12.67 -8.32 8.96
C TYR A 72 -12.49 -7.14 9.93
N GLY A 73 -11.53 -6.24 9.70
CA GLY A 73 -11.28 -5.08 10.55
C GLY A 73 -12.39 -4.01 10.53
N TYR A 74 -13.28 -4.06 9.55
CA TYR A 74 -14.39 -3.10 9.41
C TYR A 74 -15.77 -3.69 9.70
N ARG A 75 -15.87 -4.98 10.03
CA ARG A 75 -17.15 -5.69 10.22
C ARG A 75 -18.04 -5.08 11.31
N GLU A 76 -17.41 -4.52 12.35
CA GLU A 76 -18.12 -3.91 13.48
C GLU A 76 -18.61 -2.50 13.15
N LYS A 77 -17.97 -1.84 12.18
CA LYS A 77 -18.29 -0.49 11.73
C LYS A 77 -19.33 -0.50 10.60
N ILE A 78 -19.34 -1.53 9.77
CA ILE A 78 -20.23 -1.66 8.60
C ILE A 78 -20.85 -3.05 8.58
N LYS A 79 -22.09 -3.16 9.07
CA LYS A 79 -22.86 -4.41 9.09
C LYS A 79 -23.69 -4.65 7.83
N ASN A 80 -23.89 -3.67 6.96
CA ASN A 80 -24.59 -3.81 5.69
C ASN A 80 -24.24 -2.58 4.86
N GLY A 81 -23.44 -2.74 3.81
CA GLY A 81 -22.98 -1.61 3.02
C GLY A 81 -21.58 -1.79 2.45
N LYS A 82 -20.93 -0.68 2.12
CA LYS A 82 -19.66 -0.67 1.42
C LYS A 82 -18.61 0.13 2.18
N ALA A 83 -17.51 -0.53 2.57
CA ALA A 83 -16.33 0.15 3.09
C ALA A 83 -15.46 0.60 1.91
N LYS A 84 -15.15 1.90 1.81
CA LYS A 84 -14.17 2.41 0.85
C LYS A 84 -12.84 2.61 1.55
N LEU A 85 -11.78 1.99 1.04
CA LEU A 85 -10.46 2.02 1.64
C LEU A 85 -9.48 2.72 0.71
N ALA A 86 -8.58 3.49 1.31
CA ALA A 86 -7.46 4.11 0.63
C ALA A 86 -6.17 3.38 0.98
N HIS A 87 -5.51 2.83 -0.04
CA HIS A 87 -4.21 2.20 0.07
C HIS A 87 -3.16 3.10 -0.55
N TYR A 88 -1.98 3.14 0.07
CA TYR A 88 -0.80 3.78 -0.48
C TYR A 88 0.25 2.69 -0.69
N ILE A 89 0.43 2.28 -1.94
CA ILE A 89 1.34 1.20 -2.32
C ILE A 89 2.66 1.84 -2.69
N ARG A 90 3.73 1.41 -2.01
CA ARG A 90 5.07 1.92 -2.22
C ARG A 90 5.89 0.88 -3.00
N VAL A 91 6.48 1.30 -4.10
CA VAL A 91 7.26 0.43 -5.01
C VAL A 91 8.59 1.08 -5.35
N ASN A 92 9.62 0.28 -5.64
CA ASN A 92 10.88 0.79 -6.20
C ASN A 92 10.65 1.28 -7.64
N LYS A 93 11.17 2.46 -7.99
CA LYS A 93 10.99 3.07 -9.32
C LYS A 93 11.52 2.20 -10.45
N GLU A 94 12.75 1.71 -10.33
CA GLU A 94 13.43 0.96 -11.38
C GLU A 94 12.79 -0.41 -11.59
N ASP A 95 12.42 -1.09 -10.50
CA ASP A 95 11.75 -2.38 -10.62
C ASP A 95 10.34 -2.24 -11.16
N PHE A 96 9.60 -1.21 -10.73
CA PHE A 96 8.27 -0.93 -11.25
C PHE A 96 8.29 -0.59 -12.74
N LYS A 97 9.31 0.12 -13.21
CA LYS A 97 9.50 0.45 -14.64
C LYS A 97 9.73 -0.79 -15.51
N LYS A 98 10.34 -1.86 -14.95
CA LYS A 98 10.57 -3.12 -15.66
C LYS A 98 9.31 -3.96 -15.87
N ILE A 99 8.20 -3.62 -15.21
CA ILE A 99 6.90 -4.26 -15.43
C ILE A 99 6.34 -3.73 -16.77
N GLN A 100 6.56 -4.48 -17.86
CA GLN A 100 6.09 -4.20 -19.22
C GLN A 100 5.45 -5.42 -19.85
#